data_AF-A0A7J6RJ33-F1
#
_entry.id   AF-A0A7J6RJ33-F1
#
_cell.length_a   1.000
_cell.length_b   1.000
_cell.length_c   1.000
_cell.angle_alpha   90.00
_cell.angle_beta   90.00
_cell.angle_gamma   90.00
#
_symmetry.space_group_name_H-M   'P 1'
#
loop_
_entity.id
_entity.type
_entity.pdbx_description
1 polymer ?
#
loop_
_entity_poly.entity_id
_entity_poly.type
_entity_poly.pdbx_seq_one_letter_code
_entity_poly.pdbx_strand_id
1 'polypeptide(L)'
;MTGLALSLLASTVLGSAVGVDMNEVISTGGGFGSLDRSKSVQEAVVTLEDGVFDVKEMSRDTPFAVASGLYTDTLFELGWDQLQLDAGSDYYSDKDRMYAMGMLESYFIHDRIYKFWENFDHNDLEGSPAGVKQWFKDQW
;
A
#
# COMPACT_ATOMS: atom_id res chain seq x y z
N MET A 1 55.60 42.95 -13.35
CA MET A 1 54.15 43.18 -13.19
C MET A 1 53.45 42.10 -14.00
N THR A 2 53.32 40.85 -13.52
CA THR A 2 52.30 40.29 -12.60
C THR A 2 50.85 40.46 -13.06
N GLY A 3 50.18 39.31 -13.26
CA GLY A 3 48.72 39.14 -13.23
C GLY A 3 48.14 38.80 -14.61
N LEU A 4 47.33 37.76 -14.82
CA LEU A 4 46.76 36.73 -13.94
C LEU A 4 46.28 35.63 -14.90
N ALA A 5 46.76 34.39 -14.73
CA ALA A 5 46.19 33.23 -15.36
C ALA A 5 44.94 32.82 -14.56
N LEU A 6 43.75 32.88 -15.17
CA LEU A 6 42.54 32.36 -14.57
C LEU A 6 42.32 30.93 -15.10
N SER A 7 42.77 29.94 -14.34
CA SER A 7 42.48 28.53 -14.59
C SER A 7 41.02 28.25 -14.25
N LEU A 8 40.18 27.95 -15.25
CA LEU A 8 38.90 27.29 -15.00
C LEU A 8 39.18 25.80 -14.73
N LEU A 9 39.15 25.42 -13.45
CA LEU A 9 39.04 24.03 -13.05
C LEU A 9 37.65 23.53 -13.46
N ALA A 10 37.61 22.70 -14.50
CA ALA A 10 36.48 21.84 -14.78
C ALA A 10 36.44 20.77 -13.69
N SER A 11 35.72 21.02 -12.60
CA SER A 11 35.36 19.98 -11.65
C SER A 11 34.25 19.15 -12.27
N THR A 12 34.63 18.08 -12.96
CA THR A 12 33.77 16.92 -13.19
C THR A 12 33.37 16.36 -11.83
N VAL A 13 32.17 16.73 -11.38
CA VAL A 13 31.48 15.93 -10.38
C VAL A 13 31.03 14.67 -11.13
N LEU A 14 31.89 13.66 -11.13
CA LEU A 14 31.47 12.27 -11.28
C LEU A 14 30.62 11.97 -10.03
N GLY A 15 29.39 12.46 -10.05
CA GLY A 15 28.35 11.95 -9.18
C GLY A 15 28.17 10.51 -9.60
N SER A 16 28.78 9.61 -8.84
CA SER A 16 28.42 8.20 -8.85
C SER A 16 26.90 8.15 -8.67
N ALA A 17 26.20 7.99 -9.80
CA ALA A 17 24.88 7.40 -9.81
C ALA A 17 25.08 5.99 -9.24
N VAL A 18 25.12 5.89 -7.92
CA VAL A 18 24.65 4.68 -7.27
C VAL A 18 23.16 4.72 -7.52
N GLY A 19 22.77 4.34 -8.75
CA GLY A 19 21.45 3.81 -8.97
C GLY A 19 21.39 2.68 -7.98
N VAL A 20 20.66 2.90 -6.88
CA VAL A 20 20.10 1.79 -6.16
C VAL A 20 19.17 1.18 -7.19
N ASP A 21 19.69 0.17 -7.89
CA ASP A 21 18.89 -0.72 -8.68
C ASP A 21 17.99 -1.37 -7.66
N MET A 22 16.82 -0.75 -7.44
CA MET A 22 15.72 -1.41 -6.80
C MET A 22 15.35 -2.51 -7.77
N ASN A 23 16.07 -3.64 -7.67
CA ASN A 23 15.60 -4.89 -8.18
C ASN A 23 14.29 -5.11 -7.45
N GLU A 24 13.20 -4.75 -8.12
CA GLU A 24 11.87 -5.22 -7.78
C GLU A 24 12.05 -6.72 -7.57
N VAL A 25 11.83 -7.17 -6.33
CA VAL A 25 11.82 -8.59 -6.05
C VAL A 25 10.55 -9.09 -6.70
N ILE A 26 10.63 -9.38 -7.99
CA ILE A 26 9.59 -10.07 -8.74
C ILE A 26 9.57 -11.47 -8.13
N SER A 27 8.69 -11.68 -7.15
CA SER A 27 8.47 -13.00 -6.57
C SER A 27 8.19 -13.96 -7.73
N THR A 28 8.94 -15.07 -7.75
CA THR A 28 8.82 -16.12 -8.78
C THR A 28 7.64 -17.05 -8.55
N GLY A 29 6.71 -16.64 -7.67
CA GLY A 29 5.38 -17.21 -7.52
C GLY A 29 5.19 -18.09 -6.29
N GLY A 30 3.92 -18.18 -5.87
CA GLY A 30 3.43 -19.22 -4.98
C GLY A 30 2.96 -18.78 -3.59
N GLY A 31 2.55 -17.52 -3.41
CA GLY A 31 2.04 -17.03 -2.13
C GLY A 31 0.54 -17.31 -1.95
N PHE A 32 0.19 -18.14 -0.97
CA PHE A 32 -1.18 -18.41 -0.56
C PHE A 32 -1.90 -17.13 -0.06
N GLY A 33 -2.41 -16.27 -0.95
CA GLY A 33 -3.45 -15.26 -0.64
C GLY A 33 -3.33 -13.91 -1.37
N SER A 34 -2.81 -13.88 -2.61
CA SER A 34 -3.05 -12.79 -3.55
C SER A 34 -4.30 -13.08 -4.40
N LEU A 35 -5.02 -12.02 -4.84
CA LEU A 35 -6.15 -12.11 -5.79
C LEU A 35 -5.79 -12.84 -7.09
N ASP A 36 -4.51 -12.79 -7.50
CA ASP A 36 -3.96 -13.50 -8.64
C ASP A 36 -2.59 -14.12 -8.28
N ARG A 37 -2.54 -15.45 -8.23
CA ARG A 37 -1.32 -16.23 -7.90
C ARG A 37 -0.20 -16.08 -8.92
N SER A 38 -0.46 -15.44 -10.06
CA SER A 38 0.53 -15.10 -11.09
C SER A 38 1.08 -13.68 -10.96
N LYS A 39 0.50 -12.84 -10.08
CA LYS A 39 0.89 -11.44 -9.88
C LYS A 39 1.41 -11.22 -8.46
N SER A 40 2.71 -11.05 -8.35
CA SER A 40 3.42 -10.71 -7.11
C SER A 40 3.22 -9.25 -6.71
N VAL A 41 2.84 -8.40 -7.66
CA VAL A 41 2.65 -6.95 -7.50
C VAL A 41 1.28 -6.61 -8.05
N GLN A 42 0.49 -5.88 -7.27
CA GLN A 42 -0.87 -5.49 -7.62
C GLN A 42 -1.06 -4.00 -7.34
N GLU A 43 -1.63 -3.30 -8.32
CA GLU A 43 -2.02 -1.90 -8.20
C GLU A 43 -3.53 -1.78 -8.35
N ALA A 44 -4.12 -0.92 -7.55
CA ALA A 44 -5.53 -0.60 -7.63
C ALA A 44 -5.77 0.81 -7.09
N VAL A 45 -6.91 1.36 -7.49
CA VAL A 45 -7.38 2.68 -7.06
C VAL A 45 -8.83 2.60 -6.65
N VAL A 46 -9.24 3.53 -5.78
CA VAL A 46 -10.65 3.77 -5.48
C VAL A 46 -11.12 5.01 -6.22
N THR A 47 -12.22 4.86 -6.96
CA THR A 47 -12.92 5.96 -7.64
C THR A 47 -14.23 6.27 -6.94
N LEU A 48 -14.73 7.50 -7.08
CA LEU A 48 -16.04 7.92 -6.59
C LEU A 48 -16.84 8.48 -7.77
N GLU A 49 -17.78 7.69 -8.28
CA GLU A 49 -18.62 8.01 -9.44
C GLU A 49 -20.08 7.99 -9.00
N ASP A 50 -20.81 9.09 -9.24
CA ASP A 50 -22.22 9.25 -8.84
C ASP A 50 -22.52 8.92 -7.36
N GLY A 51 -21.56 9.20 -6.47
CA GLY A 51 -21.66 8.94 -5.03
C GLY A 51 -21.39 7.49 -4.63
N VAL A 52 -20.91 6.65 -5.54
CA VAL A 52 -20.56 5.25 -5.30
C VAL A 52 -19.05 5.07 -5.35
N PHE A 53 -18.48 4.49 -4.30
CA PHE A 53 -17.07 4.09 -4.27
C PHE A 53 -16.88 2.76 -4.99
N ASP A 54 -15.87 2.67 -5.84
CA ASP A 54 -15.52 1.44 -6.55
C ASP A 54 -14.01 1.25 -6.62
N VAL A 55 -13.57 0.00 -6.48
CA VAL A 55 -12.15 -0.38 -6.55
C VAL A 55 -11.86 -0.89 -7.97
N LYS A 56 -10.88 -0.28 -8.63
CA LYS A 56 -10.52 -0.60 -10.02
C LYS A 56 -9.05 -0.97 -10.10
N GLU A 57 -8.75 -2.08 -10.80
CA GLU A 57 -7.37 -2.45 -11.15
C GLU A 57 -6.82 -1.46 -12.18
N MET A 58 -6.10 -0.45 -11.69
CA MET A 58 -5.51 0.62 -12.47
C MET A 58 -4.19 1.03 -11.83
N SER A 59 -3.33 1.70 -12.59
CA SER A 59 -2.07 2.20 -12.07
C SER A 59 -2.29 3.15 -10.89
N ARG A 60 -1.42 3.05 -9.88
CA ARG A 60 -1.49 3.89 -8.67
C ARG A 60 -1.37 5.40 -8.95
N ASP A 61 -0.80 5.76 -10.11
CA ASP A 61 -0.63 7.13 -10.58
C ASP A 61 -1.87 7.69 -11.30
N THR A 62 -2.99 6.97 -11.25
CA THR A 62 -4.26 7.42 -11.86
C THR A 62 -4.70 8.75 -11.26
N PRO A 63 -4.86 9.81 -12.08
CA PRO A 63 -5.25 11.12 -11.58
C PRO A 63 -6.67 11.09 -11.04
N PHE A 64 -6.94 11.92 -10.02
CA PHE A 64 -8.26 12.06 -9.41
C PHE A 64 -8.85 10.77 -8.80
N ALA A 65 -8.03 9.75 -8.53
CA ALA A 65 -8.42 8.67 -7.62
C ALA A 65 -8.66 9.22 -6.21
N VAL A 66 -9.61 8.64 -5.47
CA VAL A 66 -9.86 8.97 -4.06
C VAL A 66 -8.78 8.40 -3.16
N ALA A 67 -8.33 7.19 -3.47
CA ALA A 67 -7.17 6.52 -2.88
C ALA A 67 -6.50 5.65 -3.94
N SER A 68 -5.21 5.41 -3.79
CA SER A 68 -4.47 4.45 -4.61
C SER A 68 -3.56 3.61 -3.73
N GLY A 69 -3.07 2.50 -4.28
CA GLY A 69 -2.26 1.59 -3.49
C GLY A 69 -1.58 0.53 -4.31
N LEU A 70 -0.62 -0.10 -3.64
CA LEU A 70 0.25 -1.13 -4.15
C LEU A 70 0.35 -2.22 -3.09
N TYR A 71 0.12 -3.45 -3.51
CA TYR A 71 0.37 -4.63 -2.68
C TYR A 71 1.39 -5.53 -3.35
N THR A 72 2.41 -5.90 -2.58
CA THR A 72 3.44 -6.85 -2.99
C THR A 72 3.40 -8.05 -2.05
N ASP A 73 3.09 -9.23 -2.60
CA ASP A 73 3.15 -10.49 -1.86
C ASP A 73 4.61 -10.94 -1.75
N THR A 74 5.19 -10.77 -0.56
CA THR A 74 6.57 -11.17 -0.25
C THR A 74 6.65 -12.00 1.03
N LEU A 75 5.52 -12.52 1.51
CA LEU A 75 5.45 -13.24 2.78
C LEU A 75 6.39 -14.45 2.82
N PHE A 76 6.49 -15.21 1.72
CA PHE A 76 7.29 -16.44 1.71
C PHE A 76 8.78 -16.18 1.47
N GLU A 77 9.11 -15.07 0.80
CA GLU A 77 10.48 -14.66 0.50
C GLU A 77 11.11 -13.93 1.68
N LEU A 78 10.36 -13.03 2.32
CA LEU A 78 10.86 -12.09 3.32
C LEU A 78 10.26 -12.29 4.71
N GLY A 79 9.18 -13.07 4.84
CA GLY A 79 8.39 -13.18 6.08
C GLY A 79 7.41 -12.02 6.27
N TRP A 80 7.28 -11.12 5.30
CA TRP A 80 6.43 -9.93 5.35
C TRP A 80 5.81 -9.66 3.98
N ASP A 81 4.52 -9.34 3.95
CA ASP A 81 3.92 -8.67 2.80
C ASP A 81 4.11 -7.15 2.90
N GLN A 82 4.05 -6.46 1.77
CA GLN A 82 4.21 -5.01 1.71
C GLN A 82 2.94 -4.39 1.15
N LEU A 83 2.32 -3.52 1.95
CA LEU A 83 1.15 -2.74 1.57
C LEU A 83 1.52 -1.25 1.61
N GLN A 84 1.32 -0.57 0.50
CA GLN A 84 1.39 0.89 0.41
C GLN A 84 0.02 1.42 0.01
N LEU A 85 -0.49 2.37 0.79
CA LEU A 85 -1.73 3.08 0.52
C LEU A 85 -1.43 4.58 0.50
N ASP A 86 -1.90 5.25 -0.53
CA ASP A 86 -1.77 6.69 -0.66
C ASP A 86 -3.17 7.31 -0.66
N ALA A 87 -3.33 8.31 0.19
CA ALA A 87 -4.51 9.16 0.13
C ALA A 87 -4.45 9.92 -1.20
N GLY A 88 -5.45 9.71 -2.06
CA GLY A 88 -5.46 10.18 -3.45
C GLY A 88 -5.61 11.69 -3.56
N SER A 89 -6.39 12.16 -4.54
CA SER A 89 -6.54 13.58 -4.81
C SER A 89 -7.12 14.36 -3.61
N ASP A 90 -6.50 15.49 -3.28
CA ASP A 90 -7.03 16.48 -2.31
C ASP A 90 -8.35 17.15 -2.76
N TYR A 91 -8.85 16.80 -3.96
CA TYR A 91 -10.19 17.14 -4.41
C TYR A 91 -11.28 16.52 -3.51
N TYR A 92 -11.02 15.35 -2.93
CA TYR A 92 -11.96 14.64 -2.06
C TYR A 92 -11.74 15.00 -0.59
N SER A 93 -12.79 14.85 0.22
CA SER A 93 -12.70 15.11 1.65
C SER A 93 -11.80 14.07 2.33
N ASP A 94 -11.16 14.44 3.45
CA ASP A 94 -10.37 13.50 4.25
C ASP A 94 -11.20 12.28 4.68
N LYS A 95 -12.50 12.48 4.95
CA LYS A 95 -13.42 11.39 5.29
C LYS A 95 -13.53 10.38 4.15
N ASP A 96 -13.72 10.85 2.91
CA ASP A 96 -13.84 9.99 1.74
C ASP A 96 -12.52 9.29 1.43
N ARG A 97 -11.40 10.00 1.59
CA ARG A 97 -10.04 9.45 1.41
C ARG A 97 -9.75 8.36 2.45
N MET A 98 -10.10 8.58 3.72
CA MET A 98 -9.94 7.56 4.77
C MET A 98 -10.81 6.34 4.52
N TYR A 99 -12.08 6.54 4.13
CA TYR A 99 -12.99 5.45 3.80
C TYR A 99 -12.46 4.63 2.60
N ALA A 100 -12.02 5.31 1.55
CA ALA A 100 -11.45 4.70 0.36
C ALA A 100 -10.18 3.90 0.66
N MET A 101 -9.27 4.40 1.52
CA MET A 101 -8.09 3.63 1.91
C MET A 101 -8.45 2.32 2.62
N GLY A 102 -9.46 2.32 3.51
CA GLY A 102 -9.93 1.09 4.17
C GLY A 102 -10.56 0.08 3.20
N MET A 103 -11.27 0.57 2.17
CA MET A 103 -11.75 -0.28 1.08
C MET A 103 -10.60 -0.90 0.30
N LEU A 104 -9.57 -0.11 0.00
CA LEU A 104 -8.42 -0.55 -0.79
C LEU A 104 -7.53 -1.55 -0.04
N GLU A 105 -7.31 -1.31 1.27
CA GLU A 105 -6.68 -2.29 2.15
C GLU A 105 -7.43 -3.63 2.10
N SER A 106 -8.75 -3.59 2.33
CA SER A 106 -9.58 -4.79 2.30
C SER A 106 -9.51 -5.50 0.94
N TYR A 107 -9.52 -4.76 -0.15
CA TYR A 107 -9.37 -5.32 -1.50
C TYR A 107 -8.09 -6.14 -1.62
N PHE A 108 -6.93 -5.56 -1.26
CA PHE A 108 -5.64 -6.23 -1.40
C PHE A 108 -5.46 -7.41 -0.46
N ILE A 109 -5.86 -7.27 0.80
CA ILE A 109 -5.45 -8.20 1.87
C ILE A 109 -6.60 -8.98 2.52
N HIS A 110 -7.80 -9.03 1.92
CA HIS A 110 -8.94 -9.78 2.49
C HIS A 110 -8.59 -11.24 2.83
N ASP A 111 -7.83 -11.94 1.97
CA ASP A 111 -7.39 -13.31 2.24
C ASP A 111 -6.45 -13.41 3.45
N ARG A 112 -5.58 -12.41 3.64
CA ARG A 112 -4.68 -12.33 4.81
C ARG A 112 -5.46 -12.02 6.07
N ILE A 113 -6.43 -11.10 6.01
CA ILE A 113 -7.33 -10.79 7.12
C ILE A 113 -8.11 -12.04 7.52
N TYR A 114 -8.65 -12.79 6.56
CA TYR A 114 -9.38 -14.02 6.83
C TYR A 114 -8.48 -15.09 7.48
N LYS A 115 -7.27 -15.30 6.97
CA LYS A 115 -6.32 -16.25 7.58
C LYS A 115 -5.82 -15.82 8.95
N PHE A 116 -5.60 -14.52 9.14
CA PHE A 116 -5.30 -13.99 10.46
C PHE A 116 -6.45 -14.29 11.41
N TRP A 117 -7.70 -14.09 10.96
CA TRP A 117 -8.88 -14.39 11.75
C TRP A 117 -8.97 -15.87 12.15
N GLU A 118 -8.78 -16.79 11.20
CA GLU A 118 -8.82 -18.24 11.45
C GLU A 118 -7.72 -18.72 12.40
N ASN A 119 -6.51 -18.15 12.29
CA ASN A 119 -5.36 -18.61 13.06
C ASN A 119 -5.27 -17.98 14.46
N PHE A 120 -5.99 -16.89 14.72
CA PHE A 120 -5.93 -16.20 16.00
C PHE A 120 -7.02 -16.71 16.95
N ASP A 121 -6.63 -17.60 17.87
CA ASP A 121 -7.44 -18.38 18.84
C ASP A 121 -8.30 -17.54 19.82
N HIS A 122 -8.26 -16.21 19.73
CA HIS A 122 -8.97 -15.27 20.62
C HIS A 122 -10.02 -14.42 19.91
N ASN A 123 -10.36 -14.76 18.67
CA ASN A 123 -11.44 -14.13 17.91
C ASN A 123 -12.84 -14.63 18.28
N ASP A 124 -12.93 -15.48 19.31
CA ASP A 124 -14.20 -15.98 19.81
C ASP A 124 -14.95 -14.89 20.60
N LEU A 125 -15.88 -14.23 19.91
CA LEU A 125 -16.85 -13.32 20.52
C LEU A 125 -17.79 -14.04 21.50
N GLU A 126 -17.94 -15.37 21.43
CA GLU A 126 -18.74 -16.14 22.39
C GLU A 126 -17.96 -16.42 23.68
N GLY A 127 -16.64 -16.57 23.59
CA GLY A 127 -15.71 -16.63 24.72
C GLY A 127 -15.37 -15.27 25.36
N SER A 128 -15.80 -14.16 24.75
CA SER A 128 -15.51 -12.82 25.27
C SER A 128 -16.14 -12.57 26.66
N PRO A 129 -15.43 -11.90 27.59
CA PRO A 129 -15.97 -11.59 28.90
C PRO A 129 -17.32 -10.85 28.82
N ALA A 130 -18.22 -11.18 29.75
CA ALA A 130 -19.52 -10.52 29.84
C ALA A 130 -19.36 -8.99 29.91
N GLY A 131 -20.14 -8.28 29.09
CA GLY A 131 -20.10 -6.82 29.01
C GLY A 131 -19.18 -6.25 27.93
N VAL A 132 -18.23 -7.00 27.38
CA VAL A 132 -17.33 -6.50 26.30
C VAL A 132 -18.12 -6.07 25.06
N LYS A 133 -19.09 -6.90 24.63
CA LYS A 133 -19.98 -6.56 23.50
C LYS A 133 -20.79 -5.28 23.75
N GLN A 134 -21.26 -5.07 24.98
CA GLN A 134 -22.04 -3.86 25.32
C GLN A 134 -21.12 -2.64 25.40
N TRP A 135 -19.95 -2.78 26.01
CA TRP A 135 -18.95 -1.72 26.08
C TRP A 135 -18.62 -1.18 24.68
N PHE A 136 -18.37 -2.05 23.70
CA PHE A 136 -18.13 -1.60 22.32
C PHE A 136 -19.32 -0.84 21.72
N LYS A 137 -20.56 -1.29 21.97
CA LYS A 137 -21.77 -0.59 21.51
C LYS A 137 -21.93 0.79 22.14
N ASP A 138 -21.51 0.95 23.39
CA ASP A 138 -21.64 2.22 24.12
C ASP A 138 -20.56 3.25 23.71
N GLN A 139 -19.52 2.85 22.96
CA GLN A 139 -18.47 3.76 22.48
C GLN A 139 -18.78 4.44 21.14
N TRP A 140 -19.85 4.05 20.43
CA TRP A 140 -20.18 4.47 19.07
C TRP A 140 -21.57 5.14 19.03
#